data_AF-A0A7J5AI92-F1
#
_entry.id   AF-A0A7J5AI92-F1
#
_cell.length_a   1.000
_cell.length_b   1.000
_cell.length_c   1.000
_cell.angle_alpha   90.00
_cell.angle_beta   90.00
_cell.angle_gamma   90.00
#
_symmetry.space_group_name_H-M   'P 1'
#
loop_
_entity.id
_entity.type
_entity.pdbx_description
1 polymer ?
#
loop_
_entity_poly.entity_id
_entity_poly.type
_entity_poly.pdbx_seq_one_letter_code
_entity_poly.pdbx_strand_id
1 'polypeptide(L)' 'MATIAAGVNTDDQTVTNFGIVGTNLSITLEDGNTATVPLATIAAGVNTDDQALTLATGNILTLEDGGTVDLTPF' A
#
# COMPACT_ATOMS: atom_id res chain seq x y z
N MET A 1 5.34 -26.24 -49.17
CA MET A 1 6.18 -26.10 -47.96
C MET A 1 5.37 -25.27 -46.98
N ALA A 2 5.05 -25.81 -45.80
CA ALA A 2 4.25 -25.08 -44.81
C ALA A 2 5.11 -23.99 -44.18
N THR A 3 4.64 -22.74 -44.24
CA THR A 3 5.29 -21.61 -43.58
C THR A 3 5.05 -21.72 -42.07
N ILE A 4 6.07 -22.15 -41.32
CA ILE A 4 6.08 -22.12 -39.85
C ILE A 4 6.54 -20.73 -39.39
N ALA A 5 5.69 -19.72 -39.56
CA ALA A 5 6.03 -18.36 -39.11
C ALA A 5 4.80 -17.58 -38.59
N ALA A 6 3.97 -18.22 -37.76
CA ALA A 6 2.83 -17.56 -37.13
C ALA A 6 2.71 -17.89 -35.63
N GLY A 7 3.85 -17.98 -34.93
CA GLY A 7 3.83 -18.37 -33.51
C GLY A 7 5.07 -17.99 -32.72
N VAL A 8 5.85 -17.02 -33.18
CA VAL A 8 6.96 -16.47 -32.38
C VAL A 8 6.58 -15.04 -31.97
N ASN A 9 6.32 -14.85 -30.67
CA ASN A 9 5.90 -13.61 -30.01
C ASN A 9 4.46 -13.14 -30.28
N THR A 10 3.45 -14.02 -30.12
CA THR A 10 2.03 -13.61 -30.24
C THR A 10 1.48 -12.91 -29.00
N ASP A 11 2.31 -12.64 -27.99
CA ASP A 11 1.89 -11.82 -26.85
C ASP A 11 1.93 -10.35 -27.26
N ASP A 12 0.96 -9.97 -28.11
CA ASP A 12 0.69 -8.60 -28.60
C ASP A 12 -0.22 -7.85 -27.62
N GLN A 13 -0.10 -8.14 -26.32
CA GLN A 13 -0.97 -7.55 -25.32
C GLN A 13 -0.40 -6.20 -24.85
N THR A 14 -1.16 -5.12 -24.99
CA THR A 14 -0.86 -3.86 -24.31
C THR A 14 -1.58 -3.77 -22.96
N VAL A 15 -1.02 -2.98 -22.04
CA VAL A 15 -1.72 -2.61 -20.80
C VAL A 15 -2.73 -1.53 -21.13
N THR A 16 -4.02 -1.88 -21.05
CA THR A 16 -5.13 -0.96 -21.33
C THR A 16 -5.58 -0.19 -20.10
N ASN A 17 -5.26 -0.69 -18.90
CA ASN A 17 -5.51 0.02 -17.66
C ASN A 17 -4.41 -0.28 -16.65
N PHE A 18 -3.81 0.77 -16.08
CA PHE A 18 -2.88 0.70 -14.96
C PHE A 18 -3.19 1.82 -13.98
N GLY A 19 -3.72 1.47 -12.81
CA GLY A 19 -4.10 2.49 -11.83
C GLY A 19 -4.80 1.94 -10.60
N ILE A 20 -5.20 2.86 -9.72
CA ILE A 20 -5.93 2.51 -8.50
C ILE A 20 -7.43 2.51 -8.80
N VAL A 21 -8.08 1.38 -8.54
CA VAL A 21 -9.54 1.23 -8.64
C VAL A 21 -10.04 0.79 -7.25
N GLY A 22 -10.80 1.66 -6.59
CA GLY A 22 -11.13 1.48 -5.18
C GLY A 22 -9.87 1.50 -4.31
N THR A 23 -9.63 0.41 -3.57
CA THR A 23 -8.45 0.22 -2.70
C THR A 23 -7.39 -0.72 -3.29
N ASN A 24 -7.46 -1.02 -4.59
CA ASN A 24 -6.59 -2.00 -5.23
C ASN A 24 -5.79 -1.36 -6.37
N LEU A 25 -4.53 -1.78 -6.54
CA LEU A 25 -3.80 -1.57 -7.78
C LEU A 25 -4.36 -2.55 -8.82
N SER A 26 -4.82 -2.04 -9.96
CA SER A 26 -5.45 -2.81 -11.02
C SER A 26 -4.64 -2.70 -12.30
N ILE A 27 -4.42 -3.84 -12.95
CA ILE A 27 -3.76 -3.95 -14.25
C ILE A 27 -4.66 -4.75 -15.18
N THR A 28 -5.00 -4.21 -16.35
CA THR A 28 -5.77 -4.91 -17.38
C THR A 28 -4.98 -4.94 -18.68
N LEU A 29 -4.99 -6.08 -19.36
CA LEU A 29 -4.38 -6.29 -20.67
C LEU A 29 -5.47 -6.28 -21.74
N GLU A 30 -5.17 -5.84 -22.97
CA GLU A 30 -6.18 -5.65 -24.02
C GLU A 30 -6.98 -6.91 -24.38
N ASP A 31 -6.32 -8.08 -24.33
CA ASP A 31 -6.93 -9.40 -24.58
C ASP A 31 -6.79 -10.34 -23.37
N GLY A 32 -6.51 -9.77 -22.19
CA GLY A 32 -6.21 -10.55 -20.99
C GLY A 32 -7.17 -10.29 -19.84
N ASN A 33 -6.90 -10.97 -18.72
CA ASN A 33 -7.63 -10.74 -17.49
C ASN A 33 -7.17 -9.45 -16.80
N THR A 34 -8.01 -8.95 -15.91
CA THR A 34 -7.59 -7.96 -14.92
C THR A 34 -6.93 -8.66 -13.74
N ALA A 35 -5.71 -8.23 -13.41
CA ALA A 35 -5.04 -8.56 -12.15
C ALA A 35 -5.26 -7.43 -11.15
N THR A 36 -5.56 -7.78 -9.91
CA THR A 36 -5.74 -6.81 -8.82
C THR A 36 -4.88 -7.17 -7.63
N VAL A 37 -4.18 -6.18 -7.08
CA VAL A 37 -3.42 -6.30 -5.84
C VAL A 37 -4.07 -5.40 -4.79
N PRO A 38 -4.59 -5.97 -3.68
CA PRO A 38 -5.14 -5.17 -2.59
C PRO A 38 -4.08 -4.27 -1.96
N LEU A 39 -4.41 -2.99 -1.75
CA LEU A 39 -3.53 -2.02 -1.09
C LEU A 39 -3.95 -1.68 0.35
N ALA A 40 -5.01 -2.31 0.86
CA ALA A 40 -5.56 -2.01 2.18
C ALA A 40 -4.51 -2.11 3.30
N THR A 41 -3.64 -3.13 3.27
CA THR A 41 -2.58 -3.29 4.27
C THR A 41 -1.54 -2.17 4.21
N ILE A 42 -1.20 -1.69 3.00
CA ILE A 42 -0.26 -0.58 2.84
C ILE A 42 -0.89 0.71 3.35
N ALA A 43 -2.16 0.97 3.01
CA ALA A 43 -2.90 2.15 3.46
C ALA A 43 -3.06 2.19 4.99
N ALA A 44 -3.21 1.02 5.64
CA ALA A 44 -3.30 0.92 7.09
C ALA A 44 -1.96 1.08 7.82
N GLY A 45 -0.83 0.98 7.13
CA GLY A 45 0.52 1.06 7.74
C GLY A 45 1.25 2.39 7.50
N VAL A 46 0.62 3.34 6.80
CA VAL A 46 1.19 4.68 6.57
C VAL A 46 0.47 5.70 7.44
N ASN A 47 1.21 6.68 7.96
CA ASN A 47 0.67 7.77 8.80
C ASN A 47 -0.13 7.27 10.01
N THR A 48 0.29 6.16 10.62
CA THR A 48 -0.33 5.59 11.82
C THR A 48 0.10 6.30 13.10
N ASP A 49 0.78 7.44 13.01
CA ASP A 49 1.13 8.22 14.20
C ASP A 49 -0.15 8.81 14.77
N ASP A 50 -0.76 8.07 15.69
CA ASP A 50 -2.02 8.40 16.37
C ASP A 50 -1.81 8.73 17.86
N GLN A 51 -0.55 8.98 18.24
CA GLN A 51 -0.13 9.16 19.63
C GLN A 51 -1.06 10.07 20.43
N ALA A 52 -1.80 9.47 21.36
CA ALA A 52 -2.47 10.23 22.41
C ALA A 52 -1.46 10.73 23.46
N LEU A 53 -1.52 12.02 23.81
CA LEU A 53 -0.73 12.62 24.88
C LEU A 53 -1.55 12.68 26.17
N THR A 54 -1.08 12.02 27.22
CA THR A 54 -1.71 12.09 28.55
C THR A 54 -0.70 12.52 29.60
N LEU A 55 -1.09 13.48 30.45
CA LEU A 55 -0.32 13.85 31.63
C LEU A 55 -0.78 13.01 32.82
N ALA A 56 0.06 12.06 33.23
CA ALA A 56 -0.18 11.25 34.41
C ALA A 56 0.24 11.99 35.69
N THR A 57 -0.13 11.44 36.84
CA THR A 57 0.35 11.93 38.14
C THR A 57 1.88 11.91 38.21
N GLY A 58 2.48 12.92 38.85
CA GLY A 58 3.93 13.03 39.01
C GLY A 58 4.65 13.63 37.80
N ASN A 59 3.96 14.48 37.00
CA ASN A 59 4.53 15.19 35.85
C ASN A 59 5.13 14.27 34.78
N ILE A 60 4.57 13.06 34.64
CA ILE A 60 4.98 12.11 33.62
C ILE A 60 4.08 12.29 32.39
N LEU A 61 4.67 12.69 31.27
CA LEU A 61 4.00 12.66 29.97
C LEU A 61 4.13 11.26 29.40
N THR A 62 3.00 10.59 29.16
CA THR A 62 2.95 9.28 28.51
C THR A 62 2.59 9.46 27.03
N LEU A 63 3.36 8.80 26.16
CA LEU A 63 3.14 8.68 24.73
C LEU A 63 2.64 7.26 24.46
N GLU A 64 1.47 7.12 23.82
CA GLU A 64 0.82 5.83 23.54
C GLU A 64 1.80 4.78 22.96
N ASP A 65 2.62 5.19 21.99
CA ASP A 65 3.64 4.34 21.35
C ASP A 65 5.09 4.79 21.62
N GLY A 66 5.28 5.83 22.45
CA GLY A 66 6.56 6.52 22.60
C GLY A 66 7.22 6.41 23.97
N GLY A 67 6.60 5.69 24.91
CA GLY A 67 7.11 5.56 26.28
C GLY A 67 6.74 6.76 27.16
N THR A 68 7.61 7.13 28.10
CA THR A 68 7.33 8.17 29.11
C THR A 68 8.45 9.19 29.24
N VAL A 69 8.09 10.46 29.41
CA VAL A 69 9.02 11.56 29.72
C VAL A 69 8.70 12.11 31.10
N ASP A 70 9.69 12.17 31.98
CA ASP A 70 9.58 12.83 33.29
C ASP A 70 9.87 14.32 33.17
N LEU A 71 8.87 15.15 33.47
CA LEU A 71 8.96 16.61 33.38
C LEU A 71 9.23 17.27 34.74
N THR A 72 9.50 16.50 35.80
CA THR A 72 9.76 17.01 37.16
C THR A 72 10.81 18.13 37.26
N PRO A 73 11.92 18.14 36.48
CA PRO A 73 12.90 19.23 36.59
C PRO A 73 12.49 20.53 35.87
N PHE A 74 11.35 20.56 35.18
CA PHE A 74 10.85 21.71 34.41
C PHE A 74 9.62 22.37 35.06
#